data_AF-A0A329MIG5-F1
#
_entry.id   AF-A0A329MIG5-F1
#
_cell.length_a   1.000
_cell.length_b   1.000
_cell.length_c   1.000
_cell.angle_alpha   90.00
_cell.angle_beta   90.00
_cell.angle_gamma   90.00
#
_symmetry.space_group_name_H-M   'P 1'
#
loop_
_entity.id
_entity.type
_entity.pdbx_description
1 polymer ?
#
loop_
_entity_poly.entity_id
_entity_poly.type
_entity_poly.pdbx_seq_one_letter_code
_entity_poly.pdbx_strand_id
1 'polypeptide(L)'
;MKILKWLLAIIFFHPVMISVIILTLMIPFMIYGDIKGILIHEVPVSEGSLIMLSFCGFFVYLALRSSFLGIPYRKITILLPMLQMVIYTSLALAAAFMIINKWADQGLYSKGWAITLALLAIVVIRLLMSLLYWKYPIVQRKGEH
;
A
#
# COMPACT_ATOMS: atom_id res chain seq x y z
N MET A 1 13.43 28.09 -16.47
CA MET A 1 13.16 27.06 -15.43
C MET A 1 11.76 26.44 -15.46
N LYS A 2 10.68 27.11 -15.86
CA LYS A 2 9.33 26.50 -15.94
C LYS A 2 9.23 25.37 -16.97
N ILE A 3 9.85 25.53 -18.14
CA ILE A 3 9.85 24.54 -19.23
C ILE A 3 10.55 23.23 -18.83
N LEU A 4 11.69 23.31 -18.15
CA LEU A 4 12.43 22.13 -17.66
C LEU A 4 11.62 21.32 -16.63
N LYS A 5 10.91 22.00 -15.72
CA LYS A 5 10.01 21.35 -14.73
C LYS A 5 8.88 20.59 -15.41
N TRP A 6 8.30 21.17 -16.47
CA TRP A 6 7.25 20.53 -17.26
C TRP A 6 7.77 19.35 -18.08
N LEU A 7 8.93 19.48 -18.70
CA LEU A 7 9.58 18.37 -19.41
C LEU A 7 9.83 17.18 -18.48
N LEU A 8 10.40 17.42 -17.30
CA LEU A 8 10.67 16.35 -16.33
C LEU A 8 9.37 15.70 -15.81
N ALA A 9 8.32 16.48 -15.58
CA ALA A 9 7.03 15.93 -15.15
C ALA A 9 6.36 15.07 -16.23
N ILE A 10 6.35 15.53 -17.49
CA ILE A 10 5.68 14.84 -18.60
C ILE A 10 6.47 13.61 -19.04
N ILE A 11 7.80 13.72 -19.16
CA ILE A 11 8.64 12.65 -19.72
C ILE A 11 8.94 11.58 -18.67
N PHE A 12 9.12 11.96 -17.41
CA PHE A 12 9.55 11.03 -16.38
C PHE A 12 8.44 10.71 -15.37
N PHE A 13 7.92 11.73 -14.67
CA PHE A 13 7.05 11.48 -13.53
C PHE A 13 5.71 10.84 -13.92
N HIS A 14 5.00 11.39 -14.92
CA HIS A 14 3.67 10.90 -15.28
C HIS A 14 3.68 9.47 -15.86
N PRO A 15 4.61 9.09 -16.76
CA PRO A 15 4.75 7.71 -17.22
C PRO A 15 5.06 6.74 -16.08
N VAL A 16 6.01 7.09 -15.20
CA VAL A 16 6.35 6.26 -14.03
C VAL A 16 5.14 6.11 -13.10
N MET A 17 4.38 7.17 -12.88
CA MET A 17 3.17 7.14 -12.05
C MET A 17 2.08 6.22 -12.61
N ILE A 18 1.95 6.07 -13.93
CA ILE A 18 1.01 5.10 -14.51
C ILE A 18 1.40 3.69 -14.07
N SER A 19 2.68 3.35 -14.15
CA SER A 19 3.20 2.08 -13.66
C SER A 19 2.98 1.94 -12.15
N VAL A 20 3.22 3.00 -11.36
CA VAL A 20 2.96 2.99 -9.91
C VAL A 20 1.49 2.73 -9.60
N ILE A 21 0.55 3.32 -10.35
CA ILE A 21 -0.88 3.09 -10.15
C ILE A 21 -1.21 1.62 -10.37
N ILE A 22 -0.77 1.05 -11.50
CA ILE A 22 -1.01 -0.36 -11.84
C ILE A 22 -0.39 -1.28 -10.79
N LEU A 23 0.88 -1.05 -10.45
CA LEU A 23 1.61 -1.83 -9.45
C LEU A 23 0.92 -1.75 -8.09
N THR A 24 0.52 -0.55 -7.64
CA THR A 24 -0.17 -0.35 -6.36
C THR A 24 -1.43 -1.21 -6.29
N LEU A 25 -2.23 -1.26 -7.37
CA LEU A 25 -3.42 -2.10 -7.43
C LEU A 25 -3.12 -3.60 -7.40
N MET A 26 -1.95 -4.02 -7.87
CA MET A 26 -1.55 -5.43 -7.95
C MET A 26 -0.85 -5.94 -6.68
N ILE A 27 -0.16 -5.08 -5.92
CA ILE A 27 0.56 -5.46 -4.69
C ILE A 27 -0.26 -6.32 -3.71
N PRO A 28 -1.51 -5.99 -3.33
CA PRO A 28 -2.23 -6.78 -2.34
C PRO A 28 -2.49 -8.22 -2.84
N PHE A 29 -2.70 -8.40 -4.14
CA PHE A 29 -2.89 -9.71 -4.74
C PHE A 29 -1.59 -10.52 -4.76
N MET A 30 -0.46 -9.87 -5.03
CA MET A 30 0.85 -10.51 -4.99
C MET A 30 1.18 -11.00 -3.57
N ILE A 31 1.06 -10.12 -2.57
CA ILE A 31 1.34 -10.47 -1.17
C ILE A 31 0.39 -11.59 -0.70
N TYR A 32 -0.89 -11.52 -1.08
CA TYR A 32 -1.83 -12.59 -0.76
C TYR A 32 -1.46 -13.93 -1.40
N GLY A 33 -1.00 -13.90 -2.66
CA GLY A 33 -0.46 -15.06 -3.36
C GLY A 33 0.72 -15.69 -2.61
N ASP A 34 1.66 -14.87 -2.15
CA ASP A 34 2.82 -15.30 -1.38
C ASP A 34 2.41 -15.92 -0.03
N ILE A 35 1.50 -15.26 0.71
CA ILE A 35 0.95 -15.80 1.96
C ILE A 35 0.32 -17.17 1.74
N LYS A 36 -0.52 -17.31 0.71
CA LYS A 36 -1.16 -18.57 0.36
C LYS A 36 -0.12 -19.63 0.02
N GLY A 37 0.92 -19.28 -0.74
CA GLY A 37 2.03 -20.15 -1.08
C GLY A 37 2.75 -20.67 0.16
N ILE A 38 3.12 -19.79 1.09
CA ILE A 38 3.78 -20.17 2.35
C ILE A 38 2.89 -21.09 3.18
N LEU A 39 1.58 -20.82 3.28
CA LEU A 39 0.68 -21.66 4.07
C LEU A 39 0.47 -23.06 3.49
N ILE A 40 0.54 -23.22 2.16
CA ILE A 40 0.36 -24.51 1.48
C ILE A 40 1.66 -25.31 1.47
N HIS A 41 2.76 -24.66 1.11
CA HIS A 41 4.04 -25.34 0.89
C HIS A 41 4.93 -25.35 2.12
N GLU A 42 4.63 -24.51 3.12
CA GLU A 42 5.41 -24.38 4.36
C GLU A 42 6.86 -23.96 4.10
N VAL A 43 7.11 -23.32 2.95
CA VAL A 43 8.42 -22.79 2.55
C VAL A 43 8.41 -21.27 2.62
N PRO A 44 9.40 -20.64 3.26
CA PRO A 44 9.49 -19.18 3.30
C PRO A 44 9.79 -18.60 1.90
N VAL A 45 9.32 -17.38 1.67
CA VAL A 45 9.46 -16.65 0.40
C VAL A 45 10.23 -15.34 0.66
N SER A 46 10.95 -14.85 -0.35
CA SER A 46 11.73 -13.62 -0.25
C SER A 46 10.86 -12.36 -0.09
N GLU A 47 11.34 -11.40 0.71
CA GLU A 47 10.57 -10.23 1.16
C GLU A 47 10.52 -9.06 0.15
N GLY A 48 10.51 -9.33 -1.16
CA GLY A 48 10.56 -8.28 -2.20
C GLY A 48 9.37 -7.31 -2.20
N SER A 49 8.23 -7.75 -1.66
CA SER A 49 6.97 -6.99 -1.66
C SER A 49 7.01 -5.71 -0.83
N LEU A 50 7.79 -5.66 0.25
CA LEU A 50 7.94 -4.47 1.10
C LEU A 50 8.68 -3.33 0.42
N ILE A 51 9.72 -3.67 -0.34
CA ILE A 51 10.49 -2.70 -1.12
C ILE A 51 9.58 -2.08 -2.19
N MET A 52 8.81 -2.93 -2.88
CA MET A 52 7.87 -2.47 -3.91
C MET A 52 6.75 -1.61 -3.32
N LEU A 53 6.22 -1.97 -2.14
CA LEU A 53 5.23 -1.19 -1.41
C LEU A 53 5.78 0.18 -1.00
N SER A 54 7.00 0.22 -0.48
CA SER A 54 7.66 1.47 -0.07
C SER A 54 7.92 2.39 -1.28
N PHE A 55 8.37 1.82 -2.39
CA PHE A 55 8.56 2.55 -3.65
C PHE A 55 7.25 3.16 -4.15
N CYS A 56 6.17 2.36 -4.21
CA CYS A 56 4.86 2.87 -4.63
C CYS A 56 4.33 3.94 -3.68
N GLY A 57 4.46 3.71 -2.36
CA GLY A 57 4.07 4.67 -1.34
C GLY A 57 4.77 6.02 -1.47
N PHE A 58 6.06 6.02 -1.81
CA PHE A 58 6.83 7.25 -2.05
C PHE A 58 6.27 8.07 -3.22
N PHE A 59 5.97 7.43 -4.35
CA PHE A 59 5.42 8.12 -5.52
C PHE A 59 4.01 8.67 -5.27
N VAL A 60 3.16 7.90 -4.59
CA VAL A 60 1.83 8.37 -4.17
C VAL A 60 1.95 9.54 -3.20
N TYR A 61 2.88 9.50 -2.25
CA TYR A 61 3.17 10.62 -1.35
C TYR A 61 3.64 11.87 -2.11
N LEU A 62 4.53 11.73 -3.10
CA LEU A 62 4.96 12.84 -3.95
C LEU A 62 3.78 13.47 -4.71
N ALA A 63 2.89 12.64 -5.27
CA ALA A 63 1.70 13.11 -5.97
C ALA A 63 0.73 13.88 -5.04
N LEU A 64 0.61 13.45 -3.78
CA LEU A 64 -0.21 14.15 -2.76
C LEU A 64 0.42 15.47 -2.31
N ARG A 65 1.72 15.48 -2.04
CA ARG A 65 2.45 16.64 -1.50
C ARG A 65 2.67 17.73 -2.55
N SER A 66 2.96 17.36 -3.80
CA SER A 66 3.25 18.31 -4.86
C SER A 66 1.97 18.75 -5.57
N SER A 67 1.65 20.05 -5.47
CA SER A 67 0.52 20.65 -6.20
C SER A 67 0.68 20.52 -7.71
N PHE A 68 1.92 20.52 -8.22
CA PHE A 68 2.25 20.44 -9.64
C PHE A 68 2.21 19.00 -10.18
N LEU A 69 2.88 18.06 -9.51
CA LEU A 69 2.94 16.67 -9.96
C LEU A 69 1.60 15.95 -9.74
N GLY A 70 0.82 16.40 -8.75
CA GLY A 70 -0.49 15.84 -8.41
C GLY A 70 -1.64 16.24 -9.35
N ILE A 71 -1.44 17.20 -10.25
CA ILE A 71 -2.54 17.81 -11.05
C ILE A 71 -3.43 16.77 -11.75
N PRO A 72 -2.90 15.82 -12.56
CA PRO A 72 -3.77 14.89 -13.26
C PRO A 72 -4.47 13.92 -12.31
N TYR A 73 -3.83 13.57 -11.19
CA TYR A 73 -4.36 12.60 -10.24
C TYR A 73 -5.43 13.20 -9.32
N ARG A 74 -5.43 14.52 -9.12
CA ARG A 74 -6.49 15.24 -8.40
C ARG A 74 -7.72 15.51 -9.26
N LYS A 75 -7.63 15.41 -10.60
CA LYS A 75 -8.82 15.51 -11.48
C LYS A 75 -9.80 14.37 -11.22
N ILE A 76 -9.28 13.19 -10.91
CA ILE A 76 -10.08 12.04 -10.48
C ILE A 76 -10.11 12.05 -8.96
N THR A 77 -11.14 12.66 -8.38
CA THR A 77 -11.24 12.91 -6.93
C THR A 77 -10.99 11.67 -6.06
N ILE A 78 -11.34 10.49 -6.57
CA ILE A 78 -11.27 9.22 -5.84
C ILE A 78 -9.91 8.52 -6.00
N LEU A 79 -9.10 8.86 -7.01
CA LEU A 79 -7.90 8.10 -7.37
C LEU A 79 -6.84 8.10 -6.26
N LEU A 80 -6.43 9.29 -5.78
CA LEU A 80 -5.40 9.37 -4.74
C LEU A 80 -5.84 8.74 -3.41
N PRO A 81 -7.06 9.00 -2.89
CA PRO A 81 -7.58 8.28 -1.73
C PRO A 81 -7.64 6.78 -1.94
N MET A 82 -8.08 6.30 -3.11
CA MET A 82 -8.11 4.88 -3.45
C MET A 82 -6.70 4.26 -3.38
N LEU A 83 -5.69 4.89 -3.97
CA LEU A 83 -4.31 4.41 -3.91
C LEU A 83 -3.78 4.35 -2.47
N GLN A 84 -4.11 5.33 -1.62
CA GLN A 84 -3.77 5.28 -0.19
C GLN A 84 -4.43 4.09 0.51
N MET A 85 -5.72 3.85 0.28
CA MET A 85 -6.45 2.72 0.86
C MET A 85 -5.83 1.37 0.46
N VAL A 86 -5.39 1.26 -0.79
CA VAL A 86 -4.72 0.05 -1.30
C VAL A 86 -3.34 -0.11 -0.68
N ILE A 87 -2.57 0.96 -0.51
CA ILE A 87 -1.28 0.92 0.22
C ILE A 87 -1.48 0.46 1.67
N TYR A 88 -2.47 1.00 2.39
CA TYR A 88 -2.75 0.57 3.77
C TYR A 88 -3.19 -0.90 3.86
N THR A 89 -3.99 -1.35 2.90
CA THR A 89 -4.38 -2.77 2.80
C THR A 89 -3.16 -3.66 2.53
N SER A 90 -2.27 -3.22 1.65
CA SER A 90 -1.03 -3.92 1.33
C SER A 90 -0.07 -3.96 2.52
N LEU A 91 -0.02 -2.89 3.33
CA LEU A 91 0.74 -2.85 4.56
C LEU A 91 0.22 -3.86 5.59
N ALA A 92 -1.11 -3.98 5.72
CA ALA A 92 -1.74 -4.98 6.57
C ALA A 92 -1.36 -6.41 6.15
N LEU A 93 -1.41 -6.68 4.84
CA LEU A 93 -0.98 -7.96 4.28
C LEU A 93 0.52 -8.19 4.44
N ALA A 94 1.36 -7.17 4.28
CA ALA A 94 2.81 -7.30 4.45
C ALA A 94 3.18 -7.66 5.90
N ALA A 95 2.49 -7.09 6.89
CA ALA A 95 2.66 -7.46 8.29
C ALA A 95 2.24 -8.92 8.54
N ALA A 96 1.12 -9.35 7.98
CA ALA A 96 0.69 -10.75 8.04
C ALA A 96 1.69 -11.70 7.36
N PHE A 97 2.21 -11.30 6.19
CA PHE A 97 3.26 -12.02 5.48
C PHE A 97 4.51 -12.20 6.34
N MET A 98 5.03 -11.15 6.98
CA MET A 98 6.21 -11.27 7.86
C MET A 98 6.02 -12.30 8.98
N ILE A 99 4.84 -12.32 9.60
CA ILE A 99 4.51 -13.28 10.67
C ILE A 99 4.52 -14.71 10.11
N ILE A 100 3.81 -14.94 9.01
CA ILE A 100 3.71 -16.26 8.39
C ILE A 100 5.07 -16.72 7.83
N ASN A 101 5.85 -15.81 7.26
CA ASN A 101 7.17 -16.10 6.72
C ASN A 101 8.15 -16.48 7.83
N LYS A 102 8.17 -15.74 8.94
CA LYS A 102 8.97 -16.11 10.12
C LYS A 102 8.56 -17.44 10.72
N TRP A 103 7.27 -17.74 10.71
CA TRP A 103 6.78 -19.06 11.12
C TRP A 103 7.36 -20.17 10.25
N ALA A 104 7.30 -20.03 8.92
CA ALA A 104 7.81 -21.03 7.98
C ALA A 104 9.35 -21.16 8.02
N ASP A 105 10.07 -20.06 8.27
CA ASP A 105 11.54 -20.05 8.33
C ASP A 105 12.07 -20.67 9.62
N GLN A 106 11.49 -20.32 10.78
CA GLN A 106 12.09 -20.63 12.09
C GLN A 106 11.27 -21.60 12.93
N GLY A 107 10.04 -21.93 12.54
CA GLY A 107 9.16 -22.80 13.31
C GLY A 107 8.84 -22.28 14.73
N LEU A 108 8.98 -20.96 14.97
CA LEU A 108 8.90 -20.34 16.29
C LEU A 108 7.58 -20.62 17.05
N TYR A 109 6.49 -20.91 16.33
CA TYR A 109 5.17 -21.19 16.91
C TYR A 109 4.38 -22.15 16.01
N SER A 110 3.26 -22.67 16.50
CA SER A 110 2.39 -23.54 15.67
C SER A 110 1.75 -22.77 14.52
N LYS A 111 1.39 -23.47 13.44
CA LYS A 111 0.69 -22.92 12.27
C LYS A 111 -0.59 -22.15 12.65
N GLY A 112 -1.37 -22.68 13.60
CA GLY A 112 -2.60 -22.02 14.07
C GLY A 112 -2.33 -20.68 14.77
N TRP A 113 -1.27 -20.61 15.58
CA TRP A 113 -0.81 -19.35 16.19
C TRP A 113 -0.32 -18.35 15.14
N ALA A 114 0.40 -18.80 14.11
CA ALA A 114 0.85 -17.95 13.01
C ALA A 114 -0.33 -17.29 12.29
N ILE A 115 -1.33 -18.08 11.91
CA ILE A 115 -2.54 -17.59 11.25
C ILE A 115 -3.29 -16.62 12.15
N THR A 116 -3.43 -16.93 13.44
CA THR A 116 -4.14 -16.07 14.40
C THR A 116 -3.45 -14.72 14.55
N LEU A 117 -2.12 -14.71 14.71
CA LEU A 117 -1.33 -13.47 14.81
C LEU A 117 -1.40 -12.66 13.50
N ALA A 118 -1.34 -13.32 12.35
CA ALA A 118 -1.47 -12.67 11.05
C ALA A 118 -2.84 -12.00 10.87
N LEU A 119 -3.93 -12.70 11.24
CA LEU A 119 -5.29 -12.13 11.22
C LEU A 119 -5.41 -10.96 12.19
N LEU A 120 -4.87 -11.08 13.39
CA LEU A 120 -4.86 -10.02 14.38
C LEU A 120 -4.12 -8.77 13.87
N ALA A 121 -2.97 -8.94 13.21
CA ALA A 121 -2.24 -7.84 12.60
C ALA A 121 -3.07 -7.11 11.53
N ILE A 122 -3.79 -7.86 10.67
CA ILE A 122 -4.69 -7.28 9.67
C ILE A 122 -5.82 -6.49 10.33
N VAL A 123 -6.45 -7.05 11.36
CA VAL A 123 -7.53 -6.39 12.11
C VAL A 123 -7.04 -5.10 12.77
N VAL A 124 -5.89 -5.14 13.45
CA VAL A 124 -5.32 -3.96 14.12
C VAL A 124 -5.04 -2.84 13.11
N ILE A 125 -4.41 -3.15 11.97
CA ILE A 125 -4.10 -2.14 10.94
C ILE A 125 -5.39 -1.59 10.31
N ARG A 126 -6.41 -2.44 10.10
CA ARG A 126 -7.74 -2.01 9.64
C ARG A 126 -8.45 -1.08 10.63
N LEU A 127 -8.33 -1.35 11.93
CA LEU A 127 -8.89 -0.47 12.97
C LEU A 127 -8.15 0.86 13.02
N LEU A 128 -6.82 0.86 12.97
CA LEU A 128 -6.01 2.09 12.90
C LEU A 128 -6.36 2.94 11.69
N MET A 129 -6.57 2.30 10.53
CA MET A 129 -7.03 2.97 9.31
C MET A 129 -8.43 3.57 9.48
N SER A 130 -9.36 2.85 10.12
CA SER A 130 -10.70 3.35 10.40
C SER A 130 -10.66 4.56 11.35
N LEU A 131 -9.82 4.52 12.38
CA LEU A 131 -9.57 5.64 13.28
C LEU A 131 -8.94 6.84 12.56
N LEU A 132 -8.00 6.58 11.63
CA LEU A 132 -7.36 7.62 10.83
C LEU A 132 -8.38 8.38 10.00
N TYR A 133 -9.28 7.68 9.30
CA TYR A 133 -10.32 8.31 8.47
C TYR A 133 -11.47 8.89 9.26
N TRP A 134 -11.72 8.41 10.49
CA TRP A 134 -12.63 9.07 11.42
C TRP A 134 -12.08 10.44 11.84
N LYS A 135 -10.78 10.54 12.13
CA LYS A 135 -10.12 11.80 12.53
C LYS A 135 -9.85 12.74 11.35
N TYR A 136 -9.53 12.19 10.17
CA TYR A 136 -9.20 12.93 8.95
C TYR A 136 -10.06 12.43 7.78
N PRO A 137 -11.33 12.86 7.69
CA PRO A 137 -12.22 12.40 6.63
C PRO A 137 -11.72 12.83 5.24
N ILE A 138 -11.82 11.92 4.28
CA ILE A 138 -11.39 12.13 2.88
C ILE A 138 -12.19 13.26 2.21
N VAL A 139 -13.44 13.45 2.63
CA VAL A 139 -14.31 14.54 2.17
C VAL A 139 -14.56 15.47 3.36
N GLN A 140 -14.05 16.69 3.28
CA GLN A 140 -14.47 17.75 4.18
C GLN A 140 -15.93 18.10 3.85
N ARG A 141 -16.85 17.97 4.82
CA ARG A 141 -18.17 18.59 4.72
C ARG A 141 -17.95 20.11 4.63
N LYS A 142 -17.94 20.65 3.41
CA LYS A 142 -18.21 22.08 3.21
C LYS A 142 -19.72 22.25 3.44
N GLY A 143 -20.12 22.62 4.65
CA GLY A 143 -21.52 22.99 4.87
C GLY A 143 -22.10 22.89 6.28
N GLU A 144 -21.32 22.82 7.36
CA GLU A 144 -21.87 23.00 8.72
C GLU A 144 -21.00 23.99 9.52
N HIS A 145 -21.59 25.18 9.70
CA HIS A 145 -21.14 26.42 10.36
C HIS A 145 -20.28 27.41 9.56
#